data_AF-A0A257NEK4-F1
#
_entry.id   AF-A0A257NEK4-F1
#
_cell.length_a   1.000
_cell.length_b   1.000
_cell.length_c   1.000
_cell.angle_alpha   90.00
_cell.angle_beta   90.00
_cell.angle_gamma   90.00
#
_symmetry.space_group_name_H-M   'P 1'
#
loop_
_entity.id
_entity.type
_entity.pdbx_description
1 polymer ?
#
loop_
_entity_poly.entity_id
_entity_poly.type
_entity_poly.pdbx_seq_one_letter_code
_entity_poly.pdbx_strand_id
1 'polypeptide(L)'
;QWRYLDILAGMPWLTTETSEEFIPQMLNLDILGGISFNKGCYTGQEIVARTHYLGKTKRTMFLAECDTPSTPLPNSIIIDDGTGTEHAIGKVLLAQRSHAEHENEKSSCKLLIVLQVSDSDTYSLKLKDDNHNKITLLT
;
A
#
# COMPACT_ATOMS: atom_id res chain seq x y z
N GLN A 1 -0.84 16.15 10.76
CA GLN A 1 -0.24 15.28 11.80
C GLN A 1 -0.76 13.83 11.78
N TRP A 2 -2.03 13.54 12.14
CA TRP A 2 -2.47 12.17 12.46
C TRP A 2 -2.33 11.15 11.32
N ARG A 3 -2.86 11.45 10.13
CA ARG A 3 -2.77 10.54 8.96
C ARG A 3 -1.33 10.19 8.56
N TYR A 4 -0.40 11.13 8.73
CA TYR A 4 1.02 10.88 8.45
C TYR A 4 1.59 9.84 9.43
N LEU A 5 1.28 9.99 10.72
CA LEU A 5 1.70 9.04 11.75
C LEU A 5 1.07 7.66 11.54
N ASP A 6 -0.20 7.61 11.16
CA ASP A 6 -0.87 6.35 10.83
C ASP A 6 -0.24 5.66 9.62
N ILE A 7 0.13 6.40 8.57
CA ILE A 7 0.88 5.86 7.43
C ILE A 7 2.19 5.27 7.91
N LEU A 8 2.97 6.00 8.72
CA LEU A 8 4.22 5.48 9.29
C LEU A 8 4.02 4.24 10.17
N ALA A 9 2.88 4.13 10.85
CA ALA A 9 2.52 2.98 11.66
C ALA A 9 1.95 1.80 10.85
N GLY A 10 1.81 1.93 9.53
CA GLY A 10 1.21 0.88 8.70
C GLY A 10 -0.31 0.76 8.86
N MET A 11 -0.99 1.78 9.39
CA MET A 11 -2.42 1.76 9.67
C MET A 11 -3.23 2.20 8.45
N PRO A 12 -4.03 1.30 7.83
CA PRO A 12 -4.76 1.62 6.62
C PRO A 12 -6.00 2.46 6.92
N TRP A 13 -6.24 3.46 6.09
CA TRP A 13 -7.51 4.18 5.98
C TRP A 13 -8.10 3.98 4.58
N LEU A 14 -9.41 3.77 4.52
CA LEU A 14 -10.12 3.73 3.26
C LEU A 14 -10.72 5.10 2.95
N THR A 15 -10.66 5.48 1.69
CA THR A 15 -11.36 6.63 1.13
C THR A 15 -12.50 6.14 0.24
N THR A 16 -13.36 7.04 -0.22
CA THR A 16 -14.42 6.69 -1.17
C THR A 16 -13.86 6.03 -2.43
N GLU A 17 -12.72 6.50 -2.91
CA GLU A 17 -12.04 6.00 -4.10
C GLU A 17 -11.52 4.57 -3.93
N THR A 18 -11.09 4.20 -2.73
CA THR A 18 -10.45 2.90 -2.43
C THR A 18 -11.40 1.89 -1.78
N SER A 19 -12.67 2.27 -1.61
CA SER A 19 -13.70 1.43 -1.00
C SER A 19 -14.00 0.20 -1.85
N GLU A 20 -14.32 -0.92 -1.20
CA GLU A 20 -14.70 -2.19 -1.84
C GLU A 20 -13.62 -2.87 -2.70
N GLU A 21 -12.40 -2.32 -2.75
CA GLU A 21 -11.33 -2.85 -3.60
C GLU A 21 -10.44 -3.92 -2.94
N PHE A 22 -10.52 -4.07 -1.62
CA PHE A 22 -9.59 -4.86 -0.84
C PHE A 22 -10.30 -5.81 0.12
N ILE A 23 -9.79 -7.03 0.25
CA ILE A 23 -10.09 -7.86 1.41
C ILE A 23 -9.18 -7.43 2.58
N PRO A 24 -9.60 -7.64 3.84
CA PRO A 24 -8.83 -7.21 5.01
C PRO A 24 -7.35 -7.62 5.02
N GLN A 25 -7.04 -8.83 4.55
CA GLN A 25 -5.66 -9.35 4.49
C GLN A 25 -4.77 -8.61 3.49
N MET A 26 -5.33 -8.00 2.44
CA MET A 26 -4.56 -7.16 1.53
C MET A 26 -4.08 -5.86 2.19
N LEU A 27 -4.76 -5.46 3.28
CA LEU A 27 -4.47 -4.30 4.10
C LEU A 27 -3.78 -4.67 5.42
N ASN A 28 -3.30 -5.90 5.53
CA ASN A 28 -2.63 -6.45 6.72
C ASN A 28 -3.49 -6.42 7.99
N LEU A 29 -4.82 -6.32 7.89
CA LEU A 29 -5.71 -6.25 9.05
C LEU A 29 -5.73 -7.56 9.86
N ASP A 30 -5.37 -8.68 9.27
CA ASP A 30 -5.13 -9.93 9.99
C ASP A 30 -3.90 -9.84 10.90
N ILE A 31 -2.81 -9.26 10.40
CA ILE A 31 -1.55 -9.06 11.14
C ILE A 31 -1.72 -7.97 12.21
N LEU A 32 -2.49 -6.92 11.92
CA LEU A 32 -2.81 -5.83 12.84
C LEU A 32 -3.87 -6.20 13.90
N GLY A 33 -4.41 -7.42 13.88
CA GLY A 33 -5.44 -7.87 14.84
C GLY A 33 -6.85 -7.30 14.59
N GLY A 34 -7.09 -6.73 13.41
CA GLY A 34 -8.41 -6.26 12.96
C GLY A 34 -9.39 -7.37 12.57
N ILE A 35 -8.95 -8.64 12.56
CA ILE A 35 -9.79 -9.80 12.27
C ILE A 35 -9.75 -10.76 13.47
N SER A 36 -10.93 -11.09 13.99
CA SER A 36 -11.08 -12.24 14.89
C SER A 36 -11.65 -13.41 14.10
N PHE A 37 -10.94 -14.53 14.13
CA PHE A 37 -11.39 -15.80 13.56
C PHE A 37 -12.24 -16.63 14.56
N ASN A 38 -12.33 -16.16 15.80
CA ASN A 38 -13.03 -16.84 16.90
C ASN A 38 -14.33 -16.11 17.32
N LYS A 39 -14.75 -15.07 16.60
CA LYS A 39 -16.01 -14.35 16.85
C LYS A 39 -17.20 -15.02 16.14
N GLY A 40 -18.41 -14.57 16.46
CA GLY A 40 -19.63 -14.99 15.77
C GLY A 40 -19.68 -14.58 14.29
N CYS A 41 -20.75 -14.96 13.61
CA CYS A 41 -20.90 -14.76 12.17
C CYS A 41 -20.93 -13.28 11.77
N TYR A 42 -20.18 -12.90 10.73
CA TYR A 42 -20.27 -11.58 10.10
C TYR A 42 -20.25 -11.66 8.56
N THR A 43 -20.77 -10.63 7.91
CA THR A 43 -20.86 -10.56 6.44
C THR A 43 -19.48 -10.66 5.80
N GLY A 44 -19.36 -11.52 4.78
CA GLY A 44 -18.11 -11.71 4.03
C GLY A 44 -17.06 -12.58 4.74
N GLN A 45 -17.37 -13.14 5.91
CA GLN A 45 -16.42 -13.96 6.67
C GLN A 45 -15.93 -15.20 5.91
N GLU A 46 -16.73 -15.75 5.00
CA GLU A 46 -16.34 -16.93 4.22
C GLU A 46 -15.09 -16.63 3.37
N ILE A 47 -15.07 -15.47 2.71
CA ILE A 47 -13.93 -15.03 1.90
C ILE A 47 -12.72 -14.76 2.80
N VAL A 48 -12.94 -14.11 3.95
CA VAL A 48 -11.87 -13.82 4.91
C VAL A 48 -11.27 -15.11 5.48
N ALA A 49 -12.10 -16.03 5.96
CA ALA A 49 -11.64 -17.30 6.53
C ALA A 49 -10.97 -18.18 5.47
N ARG A 50 -11.51 -18.26 4.25
CA ARG A 50 -10.92 -19.04 3.16
C ARG A 50 -9.53 -18.54 2.80
N THR A 51 -9.33 -17.22 2.70
CA THR A 51 -8.00 -16.65 2.46
C THR A 51 -7.04 -16.98 3.60
N HIS A 52 -7.50 -16.98 4.86
CA HIS A 52 -6.65 -17.30 6.00
C HIS A 52 -6.23 -18.79 6.07
N TYR A 53 -7.18 -19.72 5.87
CA TYR A 53 -6.92 -21.15 6.08
C TYR A 53 -6.44 -21.90 4.83
N LEU A 54 -6.86 -21.48 3.64
CA LEU A 54 -6.58 -22.21 2.40
C LEU A 54 -5.74 -21.41 1.39
N GLY A 55 -5.51 -20.12 1.64
CA GLY A 55 -4.90 -19.21 0.69
C GLY A 55 -3.67 -18.50 1.23
N LYS A 56 -2.88 -17.95 0.30
CA LYS A 56 -2.00 -16.81 0.58
C LYS A 56 -2.53 -15.63 -0.20
N THR A 57 -2.59 -14.46 0.42
CA THR A 57 -2.99 -13.25 -0.29
C THR A 57 -1.90 -12.91 -1.31
N LYS A 58 -2.27 -12.87 -2.59
CA LYS A 58 -1.35 -12.50 -3.68
C LYS A 58 -1.04 -11.00 -3.70
N ARG A 59 -1.63 -10.22 -2.78
CA ARG A 59 -1.44 -8.78 -2.64
C ARG A 59 -1.32 -8.43 -1.16
N THR A 60 -0.43 -7.52 -0.82
CA THR A 60 -0.26 -7.07 0.56
C THR A 60 0.14 -5.60 0.58
N MET A 61 -0.11 -4.96 1.71
CA MET A 61 0.18 -3.55 1.90
C MET A 61 1.62 -3.37 2.38
N PHE A 62 2.30 -2.38 1.82
CA PHE A 62 3.64 -1.97 2.20
C PHE A 62 3.67 -0.50 2.57
N LEU A 63 4.55 -0.14 3.49
CA LEU A 63 4.98 1.23 3.71
C LEU A 63 6.06 1.58 2.68
N ALA A 64 5.95 2.77 2.08
CA ALA A 64 6.89 3.22 1.07
C ALA A 64 7.12 4.74 1.14
N GLU A 65 8.16 5.17 0.44
CA GLU A 65 8.46 6.57 0.17
C GLU A 65 8.56 6.84 -1.33
N CYS A 66 8.13 8.02 -1.75
CA CYS A 66 8.29 8.49 -3.13
C CYS A 66 8.82 9.92 -3.14
N ASP A 67 9.86 10.16 -3.95
CA ASP A 67 10.38 11.51 -4.25
C ASP A 67 9.52 12.07 -5.39
N THR A 68 8.53 12.89 -5.04
CA THR A 68 7.58 13.46 -6.00
C THR A 68 7.11 14.85 -5.54
N PRO A 69 6.98 15.83 -6.46
CA PRO A 69 6.56 17.19 -6.11
C PRO A 69 5.09 17.29 -5.68
N SER A 70 4.26 16.32 -6.04
CA SER A 70 2.84 16.26 -5.71
C SER A 70 2.50 14.99 -4.93
N THR A 71 1.50 15.08 -4.06
CA THR A 71 1.06 13.92 -3.28
C THR A 71 0.31 12.96 -4.21
N PRO A 72 0.73 11.69 -4.36
CA PRO A 72 0.03 10.72 -5.20
C PRO A 72 -1.42 10.53 -4.75
N LEU A 73 -2.33 10.33 -5.71
CA LEU A 73 -3.74 10.13 -5.40
C LEU A 73 -4.00 8.67 -5.00
N PRO A 74 -5.05 8.38 -4.22
CA PRO A 74 -5.54 7.03 -4.07
C PRO A 74 -5.77 6.39 -5.45
N ASN A 75 -5.46 5.10 -5.56
CA ASN A 75 -5.49 4.31 -6.79
C ASN A 75 -4.51 4.73 -7.90
N SER A 76 -3.59 5.66 -7.66
CA SER A 76 -2.45 5.87 -8.57
C SER A 76 -1.71 4.55 -8.80
N ILE A 77 -1.49 4.20 -10.07
CA ILE A 77 -0.94 2.91 -10.47
C ILE A 77 0.55 2.86 -10.13
N ILE A 78 0.99 1.72 -9.63
CA ILE A 78 2.39 1.40 -9.38
C ILE A 78 2.85 0.35 -10.38
N ILE A 79 3.96 0.65 -11.04
CA ILE A 79 4.63 -0.23 -11.99
C ILE A 79 5.94 -0.75 -11.41
N ASP A 80 6.33 -1.93 -11.86
CA ASP A 80 7.67 -2.47 -11.71
C ASP A 80 8.33 -2.53 -13.09
N ASP A 81 9.56 -2.00 -13.19
CA ASP A 81 10.36 -1.98 -14.41
C ASP A 81 11.64 -2.85 -14.32
N GLY A 82 11.75 -3.69 -13.29
CA GLY A 82 12.93 -4.53 -13.05
C GLY A 82 13.28 -5.50 -14.19
N THR A 83 12.32 -5.84 -15.05
CA THR A 83 12.50 -6.73 -16.22
C THR A 83 12.76 -5.98 -17.52
N GLY A 84 12.83 -4.64 -17.49
CA GLY A 84 12.89 -3.80 -18.69
C GLY A 84 11.54 -3.59 -19.40
N THR A 85 10.47 -4.17 -18.87
CA THR A 85 9.08 -3.98 -19.32
C THR A 85 8.24 -3.49 -18.16
N GLU A 86 7.41 -2.47 -18.39
CA GLU A 86 6.55 -1.91 -17.34
C GLU A 86 5.37 -2.85 -17.05
N HIS A 87 5.31 -3.34 -15.81
CA HIS A 87 4.20 -4.14 -15.35
C HIS A 87 3.46 -3.41 -14.24
N ALA A 88 2.15 -3.18 -14.42
CA ALA A 88 1.31 -2.65 -13.34
C ALA A 88 1.13 -3.74 -12.28
N ILE A 89 1.74 -3.54 -11.12
CA ILE A 89 1.76 -4.53 -10.04
C ILE A 89 1.01 -4.08 -8.79
N GLY A 90 0.60 -2.82 -8.71
CA GLY A 90 -0.07 -2.33 -7.52
C GLY A 90 -0.65 -0.93 -7.67
N LYS A 91 -1.03 -0.38 -6.52
CA LYS A 91 -1.65 0.94 -6.43
C LYS A 91 -1.39 1.60 -5.08
N VAL A 92 -1.46 2.92 -5.08
CA VAL A 92 -1.44 3.74 -3.87
C VAL A 92 -2.76 3.56 -3.12
N LEU A 93 -2.69 3.20 -1.84
CA LEU A 93 -3.83 3.25 -0.93
C LEU A 93 -3.98 4.68 -0.38
N LEU A 94 -2.89 5.19 0.20
CA LEU A 94 -2.82 6.49 0.85
C LEU A 94 -1.45 7.12 0.66
N ALA A 95 -1.44 8.45 0.60
CA ALA A 95 -0.23 9.23 0.52
C ALA A 95 -0.33 10.46 1.42
N GLN A 96 0.78 10.83 2.05
CA GLN A 96 0.89 12.08 2.78
C GLN A 96 2.30 12.66 2.65
N ARG A 97 2.38 13.96 2.41
CA ARG A 97 3.66 14.70 2.35
C ARG A 97 4.36 14.64 3.71
N SER A 98 5.67 14.40 3.71
CA SER A 98 6.49 14.71 4.89
C SER A 98 6.49 16.21 5.12
N HIS A 99 6.34 16.62 6.38
CA HIS A 99 6.64 18.01 6.74
C HIS A 99 8.16 18.14 6.71
N ALA A 100 8.70 18.93 5.77
CA ALA A 100 10.12 19.24 5.77
C ALA A 100 10.44 20.01 7.06
N GLU A 101 11.27 19.45 7.93
CA GLU A 101 11.70 20.12 9.16
C GLU A 101 12.81 21.14 8.85
N HIS A 102 13.45 21.03 7.67
CA HIS A 102 14.53 21.89 7.21
C HIS A 102 14.33 22.39 5.76
N GLU A 103 14.69 23.64 5.50
CA GLU A 103 14.54 24.32 4.18
C GLU A 103 15.27 23.64 3.01
N ASN A 104 16.24 22.74 3.29
CA ASN A 104 17.01 22.00 2.28
C ASN A 104 16.58 20.53 2.09
N GLU A 105 15.51 20.09 2.77
CA GLU A 105 15.06 18.71 2.69
C GLU A 105 14.15 18.52 1.47
N LYS A 106 14.49 17.55 0.60
CA LYS A 106 13.67 17.22 -0.57
C LYS A 106 12.27 16.82 -0.11
N SER A 107 11.26 17.38 -0.78
CA SER A 107 9.86 17.09 -0.48
C SER A 107 9.53 15.64 -0.85
N SER A 108 9.48 14.75 0.14
CA SER A 108 9.11 13.35 -0.05
C SER A 108 7.67 13.07 0.40
N CYS A 109 7.08 12.01 -0.14
CA CYS A 109 5.79 11.50 0.30
C CYS A 109 5.97 10.14 0.97
N LYS A 110 5.33 9.94 2.12
CA LYS A 110 5.14 8.61 2.70
C LYS A 110 3.82 8.03 2.19
N LEU A 111 3.83 6.74 1.88
CA LEU A 111 2.78 6.05 1.17
C LEU A 111 2.44 4.72 1.86
N LEU A 112 1.16 4.40 1.93
CA LEU A 112 0.72 3.00 2.00
C LEU A 112 0.34 2.58 0.59
N ILE A 113 0.93 1.47 0.14
CA ILE A 113 0.73 0.94 -1.20
C ILE A 113 0.33 -0.53 -1.11
N VAL A 114 -0.52 -0.99 -2.02
CA VAL A 114 -0.89 -2.41 -2.11
C VAL A 114 -0.29 -2.99 -3.37
N LEU A 115 0.64 -3.93 -3.21
CA LEU A 115 1.38 -4.56 -4.31
C LEU A 115 0.98 -6.01 -4.46
N GLN A 116 1.05 -6.52 -5.68
CA GLN A 116 1.10 -7.94 -5.95
C GLN A 116 2.44 -8.50 -5.46
N VAL A 117 2.37 -9.54 -4.63
CA VAL A 117 3.53 -10.22 -4.08
C VAL A 117 4.11 -11.14 -5.15
N SER A 118 5.38 -10.97 -5.47
CA SER A 118 6.19 -11.90 -6.28
C SER A 118 7.15 -12.68 -5.41
N ASP A 119 7.62 -13.83 -5.90
CA ASP A 119 8.62 -14.66 -5.20
C ASP A 119 10.01 -14.00 -5.19
N SER A 120 10.27 -13.04 -6.07
CA SER A 120 11.45 -12.18 -6.01
C SER A 120 11.15 -10.97 -5.12
N ASP A 121 11.79 -10.90 -3.95
CA ASP A 121 11.69 -9.74 -3.03
C ASP A 121 12.41 -8.48 -3.55
N THR A 122 12.71 -8.43 -4.85
CA THR A 122 13.41 -7.32 -5.50
C THR A 122 12.43 -6.62 -6.44
N TYR A 123 12.12 -5.35 -6.14
CA TYR A 123 11.24 -4.53 -6.96
C TYR A 123 11.98 -3.27 -7.45
N SER A 124 11.70 -2.85 -8.68
CA SER A 124 12.08 -1.53 -9.20
C SER A 124 10.82 -0.69 -9.39
N LEU A 125 10.30 -0.19 -8.27
CA LEU A 125 8.97 0.43 -8.20
C LEU A 125 8.98 1.89 -8.69
N LYS A 126 7.98 2.23 -9.50
CA LYS A 126 7.71 3.60 -9.94
C LYS A 126 6.21 3.91 -9.95
N LEU A 127 5.86 5.16 -9.74
CA LEU A 127 4.51 5.65 -10.03
C LEU A 127 4.32 5.72 -11.54
N LYS A 128 3.15 5.29 -12.02
CA LYS A 128 2.75 5.48 -13.41
C LYS A 128 2.24 6.91 -13.62
N ASP A 129 3.16 7.86 -13.59
CA ASP A 129 2.96 9.27 -13.92
C ASP A 129 3.97 9.71 -14.99
N ASP A 130 3.86 10.95 -15.48
CA ASP A 130 4.72 11.46 -16.54
C ASP A 130 6.22 11.42 -16.18
N ASN A 131 6.55 11.50 -14.88
CA ASN A 131 7.91 11.57 -14.37
C ASN A 131 8.47 10.20 -13.96
N HIS A 132 7.63 9.16 -13.96
CA HIS A 132 7.96 7.82 -13.48
C HIS A 132 8.64 7.86 -12.10
N ASN A 133 8.05 8.63 -11.18
CA ASN A 133 8.65 8.92 -9.88
C ASN A 133 8.96 7.62 -9.11
N LYS A 134 10.20 7.49 -8.64
CA LYS A 134 10.69 6.28 -7.96
C LYS A 134 9.98 6.08 -6.62
N ILE A 135 9.60 4.84 -6.33
CA ILE A 135 9.07 4.41 -5.04
C ILE A 135 10.10 3.49 -4.37
N THR A 136 10.33 3.69 -3.08
CA THR A 136 11.21 2.83 -2.27
C THR A 136 10.41 2.24 -1.11
N LEU A 137 10.42 0.91 -0.97
CA LEU A 137 9.80 0.24 0.17
C LEU A 137 10.57 0.55 1.45
N LEU A 138 9.85 0.80 2.53
CA LEU A 138 10.41 1.00 3.87
C LEU A 138 10.20 -0.29 4.68
N THR A 139 11.25 -0.72 5.38
CA THR A 139 11.27 -1.90 6.24
C THR A 139 11.10 -1.52 7.71
#